data_AF-A0A8I1UN95-F1
#
_entry.id   AF-A0A8I1UN95-F1
#
_cell.length_a   1.000
_cell.length_b   1.000
_cell.length_c   1.000
_cell.angle_alpha   90.00
_cell.angle_beta   90.00
_cell.angle_gamma   90.00
#
_symmetry.space_group_name_H-M   'P 1'
#
loop_
_entity.id
_entity.type
_entity.pdbx_description
1 polymer ?
#
loop_
_entity_poly.entity_id
_entity_poly.type
_entity_poly.pdbx_seq_one_letter_code
_entity_poly.pdbx_strand_id
1 'polypeptide(L)'
;MRESAAKDLHAMSAQAVALARHALGLDWRTNGSSFRNQYCCALDTPEHEIWKELAARGLACVDRRFKIHGGEMFRLTYRGALAVLRPGERLDPEDFPEMRQ
;
A
#
# COMPACT_ATOMS: atom_id res chain seq x y z
N MET A 1 10.17 -17.19 2.71
CA MET A 1 9.25 -16.05 2.54
C MET A 1 9.92 -14.66 2.48
N ARG A 2 11.13 -14.45 3.04
CA ARG A 2 11.79 -13.11 3.02
C ARG A 2 12.32 -12.66 1.65
N GLU A 3 12.65 -13.59 0.74
CA GLU A 3 13.25 -13.25 -0.57
C GLU A 3 12.28 -12.60 -1.57
N SER A 4 10.97 -12.85 -1.47
CA SER A 4 9.99 -12.30 -2.43
C SER A 4 9.80 -10.79 -2.24
N ALA A 5 9.67 -10.32 -0.99
CA ALA A 5 9.35 -8.92 -0.70
C ALA A 5 10.49 -7.96 -1.08
N ALA A 6 11.75 -8.38 -0.89
CA ALA A 6 12.92 -7.58 -1.27
C ALA A 6 13.04 -7.38 -2.79
N LYS A 7 12.62 -8.39 -3.57
CA LYS A 7 12.58 -8.34 -5.04
C LYS A 7 11.48 -7.40 -5.54
N ASP A 8 10.35 -7.39 -4.85
CA ASP A 8 9.23 -6.50 -5.15
C ASP A 8 9.59 -5.03 -4.92
N LEU A 9 10.30 -4.73 -3.81
CA LEU A 9 10.78 -3.39 -3.48
C LEU A 9 11.76 -2.83 -4.51
N HIS A 10 12.74 -3.61 -4.97
CA HIS A 10 13.71 -3.17 -6.00
C HIS A 10 13.06 -2.86 -7.36
N ALA A 11 11.86 -3.38 -7.61
CA ALA A 11 11.10 -3.14 -8.82
C ALA A 11 9.94 -2.14 -8.60
N MET A 12 9.77 -1.56 -7.41
CA MET A 12 8.85 -0.44 -7.19
C MET A 12 9.59 0.88 -7.41
N SER A 13 8.99 1.77 -8.20
CA SER A 13 9.52 3.12 -8.38
C SER A 13 9.48 3.88 -7.05
N ALA A 14 10.33 4.90 -6.89
CA ALA A 14 10.34 5.75 -5.70
C ALA A 14 8.98 6.41 -5.44
N GLN A 15 8.25 6.76 -6.52
CA GLN A 15 6.90 7.29 -6.45
C GLN A 15 5.90 6.24 -5.92
N ALA A 16 5.98 5.00 -6.40
CA ALA A 16 5.14 3.92 -5.91
C ALA A 16 5.39 3.64 -4.41
N VAL A 17 6.65 3.66 -3.97
CA VAL A 17 7.00 3.54 -2.55
C VAL A 17 6.43 4.71 -1.75
N ALA A 18 6.54 5.94 -2.24
CA ALA A 18 5.99 7.12 -1.55
C ALA A 18 4.45 7.04 -1.41
N LEU A 19 3.74 6.67 -2.47
CA LEU A 19 2.28 6.51 -2.46
C LEU A 19 1.84 5.39 -1.52
N ALA A 20 2.51 4.24 -1.57
CA ALA A 20 2.24 3.11 -0.69
C ALA A 20 2.46 3.49 0.79
N ARG A 21 3.54 4.20 1.11
CA ARG A 21 3.80 4.69 2.47
C ARG A 21 2.77 5.74 2.92
N HIS A 22 2.35 6.61 2.01
CA HIS A 22 1.26 7.56 2.27
C HIS A 22 -0.04 6.83 2.61
N ALA A 23 -0.40 5.79 1.85
CA ALA A 23 -1.58 4.98 2.10
C ALA A 23 -1.57 4.30 3.47
N LEU A 24 -0.39 3.96 3.99
CA LEU A 24 -0.19 3.41 5.34
C LEU A 24 -0.16 4.48 6.45
N GLY A 25 -0.06 5.76 6.08
CA GLY A 25 0.13 6.87 7.02
C GLY A 25 1.52 6.86 7.70
N LEU A 26 2.52 6.25 7.07
CA LEU A 26 3.89 6.14 7.58
C LEU A 26 4.79 7.33 7.20
N ASP A 27 4.25 8.31 6.50
CA ASP A 27 4.93 9.53 6.07
C ASP A 27 4.94 10.61 7.15
N TRP A 28 3.91 10.67 8.00
CA TRP A 28 3.75 11.73 9.01
C TRP A 28 3.83 11.25 10.46
N ARG A 29 3.78 9.93 10.71
CA ARG A 29 3.78 9.39 12.08
C ARG A 29 5.18 9.13 12.63
N THR A 30 5.43 9.64 13.84
CA THR A 30 6.70 9.46 14.56
C THR A 30 6.82 8.13 15.31
N ASN A 31 5.71 7.42 15.55
CA ASN A 31 5.70 6.16 16.32
C ASN A 31 6.05 4.91 15.47
N GLY A 32 6.26 5.09 14.16
CA GLY A 32 6.62 4.03 13.21
C GLY A 32 5.55 2.97 12.98
N SER A 33 4.28 3.21 13.32
CA SER A 33 3.18 2.27 13.07
C SER A 33 2.22 2.79 12.03
N SER A 34 1.78 1.92 11.10
CA SER A 34 0.65 2.26 10.22
C SER A 34 -0.60 2.55 11.06
N PHE A 35 -1.57 3.25 10.49
CA PHE A 35 -2.85 3.52 11.17
C PHE A 35 -4.05 3.62 10.21
N ARG A 36 -3.77 3.35 8.95
CA ARG A 36 -4.72 3.27 7.85
C ARG A 36 -4.11 2.37 6.78
N ASN A 37 -4.92 1.99 5.81
CA ASN A 37 -4.47 1.33 4.59
C ASN A 37 -5.46 1.65 3.46
N GLN A 38 -5.60 2.93 3.15
CA GLN A 38 -6.55 3.42 2.15
C GLN A 38 -5.95 4.59 1.39
N TYR A 39 -6.07 4.55 0.06
CA TYR A 39 -5.69 5.63 -0.84
C TYR A 39 -6.78 5.85 -1.86
N CYS A 40 -7.26 7.09 -1.99
CA CYS A 40 -8.23 7.46 -3.00
C CYS A 40 -7.53 8.29 -4.08
N CYS A 41 -7.69 7.92 -5.34
CA CYS A 41 -7.27 8.73 -6.48
C CYS A 41 -8.38 8.84 -7.53
N ALA A 42 -8.28 9.89 -8.34
CA ALA A 42 -9.11 10.04 -9.53
C ALA A 42 -8.66 9.04 -10.61
N LEU A 43 -9.59 8.68 -11.50
CA LEU A 43 -9.27 7.85 -12.67
C LEU A 43 -8.30 8.58 -13.61
N ASP A 44 -7.55 7.78 -14.39
CA ASP A 44 -6.64 8.24 -15.45
C ASP A 44 -5.54 9.22 -14.99
N THR A 45 -5.23 9.28 -13.69
CA THR A 45 -4.08 10.03 -13.17
C THR A 45 -2.81 9.16 -13.11
N PRO A 46 -1.62 9.77 -13.03
CA PRO A 46 -0.38 9.02 -12.81
C PRO A 46 -0.41 8.15 -11.55
N GLU A 47 -1.04 8.62 -10.45
CA GLU A 47 -1.18 7.78 -9.26
C GLU A 47 -2.08 6.57 -9.50
N HIS A 48 -3.17 6.75 -10.25
CA HIS A 48 -4.07 5.64 -10.61
C HIS A 48 -3.36 4.54 -11.40
N GLU A 49 -2.53 4.90 -12.39
CA GLU A 49 -1.74 3.92 -13.14
C GLU A 49 -0.72 3.20 -12.25
N ILE A 50 -0.04 3.92 -11.34
CA ILE A 50 0.87 3.29 -10.37
C ILE A 50 0.12 2.28 -9.48
N TRP A 51 -1.07 2.64 -8.98
CA TRP A 51 -1.87 1.74 -8.15
C TRP A 51 -2.37 0.51 -8.91
N LYS A 52 -2.74 0.67 -10.19
CA LYS A 52 -3.08 -0.45 -11.08
C LYS A 52 -1.90 -1.38 -11.30
N GLU A 53 -0.68 -0.86 -11.49
CA GLU A 53 0.53 -1.68 -11.60
C GLU A 53 0.81 -2.46 -10.31
N LEU A 54 0.66 -1.83 -9.15
CA LEU A 54 0.79 -2.51 -7.85
C LEU A 54 -0.26 -3.60 -7.69
N ALA A 55 -1.49 -3.36 -8.14
CA ALA A 55 -2.56 -4.35 -8.11
C ALA A 55 -2.28 -5.53 -9.05
N ALA A 56 -1.81 -5.26 -10.28
CA ALA A 56 -1.42 -6.30 -11.24
C ALA A 56 -0.30 -7.22 -10.72
N ARG A 57 0.53 -6.70 -9.80
CA ARG A 57 1.62 -7.46 -9.14
C ARG A 57 1.19 -8.14 -7.83
N GLY A 58 -0.08 -8.00 -7.42
CA GLY A 58 -0.61 -8.54 -6.17
C GLY A 58 -0.13 -7.81 -4.90
N LEU A 59 0.38 -6.60 -5.05
CA LEU A 59 0.85 -5.75 -3.94
C LEU A 59 -0.25 -4.80 -3.42
N ALA A 60 -1.29 -4.57 -4.23
CA ALA A 60 -2.45 -3.78 -3.87
C ALA A 60 -3.75 -4.41 -4.38
N CYS A 61 -4.88 -3.88 -3.95
CA CYS A 61 -6.18 -4.19 -4.53
C CYS A 61 -7.10 -2.97 -4.49
N VAL A 62 -8.06 -2.93 -5.42
CA VAL A 62 -9.16 -1.95 -5.40
C VAL A 62 -10.14 -2.36 -4.30
N ASP A 63 -10.41 -1.44 -3.37
CA ASP A 63 -11.41 -1.60 -2.35
C ASP A 63 -12.81 -1.29 -2.90
N ARG A 64 -13.45 -2.33 -3.45
CA ARG A 64 -14.77 -2.24 -4.09
C ARG A 64 -15.91 -1.99 -3.10
N ARG A 65 -15.65 -1.93 -1.79
CA ARG A 65 -16.66 -1.53 -0.79
C ARG A 65 -17.07 -0.07 -0.96
N PHE A 66 -16.20 0.75 -1.53
CA PHE A 66 -16.45 2.17 -1.78
C PHE A 66 -16.68 2.42 -3.26
N LYS A 67 -17.85 2.98 -3.60
CA LYS A 67 -18.13 3.47 -4.96
C LYS A 67 -17.79 4.95 -5.02
N ILE A 68 -16.63 5.29 -5.58
CA ILE A 68 -16.19 6.68 -5.75
C ILE A 68 -16.51 7.10 -7.18
N HIS A 69 -17.29 8.18 -7.35
CA HIS A 69 -17.53 8.73 -8.67
C HIS A 69 -16.27 9.41 -9.19
N GLY A 70 -15.79 9.00 -10.36
CA GLY A 70 -14.58 9.55 -10.99
C GLY A 70 -13.27 9.14 -10.32
N GLY A 71 -13.28 8.12 -9.45
CA GLY A 71 -12.08 7.65 -8.77
C GLY A 71 -12.19 6.22 -8.26
N GLU A 72 -11.09 5.72 -7.72
CA GLU A 72 -11.00 4.41 -7.09
C GLU A 72 -10.34 4.52 -5.71
N MET A 73 -10.74 3.62 -4.82
CA MET A 73 -10.05 3.43 -3.55
C MET A 73 -9.17 2.19 -3.66
N PHE A 74 -7.90 2.34 -3.32
CA PHE A 74 -6.93 1.25 -3.24
C PHE A 74 -6.50 1.00 -1.80
N ARG A 75 -6.09 -0.24 -1.53
CA ARG A 75 -5.39 -0.64 -0.32
C ARG A 75 -4.25 -1.58 -0.65
N LEU A 76 -3.20 -1.58 0.17
CA LEU A 76 -2.11 -2.55 0.05
C LEU A 76 -2.55 -3.91 0.59
N THR A 77 -2.05 -4.97 -0.06
CA THR A 77 -2.05 -6.32 0.54
C THR A 77 -1.01 -6.37 1.66
N TYR A 78 -1.07 -7.38 2.53
CA TYR A 78 -0.02 -7.56 3.55
C TYR A 78 1.38 -7.62 2.92
N ARG A 79 1.54 -8.31 1.79
CA ARG A 79 2.80 -8.38 1.03
C ARG A 79 3.25 -6.99 0.54
N GLY A 80 2.34 -6.19 -0.03
CA GLY A 80 2.67 -4.85 -0.50
C GLY A 80 3.03 -3.89 0.63
N ALA A 81 2.34 -3.99 1.77
CA ALA A 81 2.63 -3.18 2.94
C ALA A 81 4.00 -3.51 3.55
N LEU A 82 4.33 -4.80 3.67
CA LEU A 82 5.66 -5.24 4.12
C LEU A 82 6.78 -4.76 3.21
N ALA A 83 6.55 -4.71 1.90
CA ALA A 83 7.58 -4.30 0.93
C ALA A 83 8.05 -2.86 1.14
N VAL A 84 7.22 -1.97 1.72
CA VAL A 84 7.53 -0.54 1.86
C VAL A 84 7.83 -0.09 3.30
N LEU A 85 7.88 -1.05 4.24
CA LEU A 85 8.33 -0.79 5.60
C LEU A 85 9.84 -0.50 5.64
N ARG A 86 10.20 0.49 6.46
CA ARG A 86 11.59 0.75 6.84
C ARG A 86 11.94 -0.01 8.13
N PRO A 87 13.24 -0.20 8.42
CA PRO A 87 13.68 -0.78 9.68
C PRO A 87 13.05 -0.07 10.89
N GLY A 88 12.44 -0.84 11.79
CA GLY A 88 11.78 -0.33 13.00
C GLY A 88 10.31 0.09 12.81
N GLU A 89 9.81 0.13 11.58
CA GLU A 89 8.39 0.36 11.31
C GLU A 89 7.59 -0.95 11.42
N ARG A 90 6.31 -0.83 11.77
CA ARG A 90 5.38 -1.95 11.92
C ARG A 90 4.01 -1.64 11.34
N LEU A 91 3.31 -2.69 10.93
CA LEU A 91 1.92 -2.60 10.52
C LEU A 91 1.00 -2.76 11.73
N ASP A 92 -0.09 -2.01 11.72
CA ASP A 92 -1.17 -2.16 12.69
C ASP A 92 -2.02 -3.39 12.33
N PRO A 93 -2.16 -4.38 13.24
CA PRO A 93 -2.92 -5.60 12.97
C PRO A 93 -4.43 -5.38 12.83
N GLU A 94 -4.97 -4.19 13.15
CA GLU A 94 -6.36 -3.84 12.84
C GLU A 94 -6.57 -3.60 11.34
N ASP A 95 -5.58 -3.02 10.65
CA ASP A 95 -5.63 -2.74 9.21
C ASP A 95 -5.29 -3.96 8.33
N PHE A 96 -4.61 -4.95 8.92
CA PHE A 96 -4.15 -6.17 8.27
C PHE A 96 -4.69 -7.41 9.02
N PRO A 97 -5.95 -7.82 8.76
CA PRO A 97 -6.55 -8.97 9.44
C PRO A 97 -5.77 -10.27 9.20
N GLU A 98 -4.99 -10.35 8.12
CA GLU A 98 -4.07 -11.46 7.81
C GLU A 98 -2.96 -11.63 8.87
N MET A 99 -2.63 -10.60 9.65
CA MET A 99 -1.67 -10.68 10.76
C MET A 99 -2.24 -11.35 12.02
N ARG A 100 -3.55 -11.61 12.06
CA ARG A 100 -4.21 -12.24 13.22
C ARG A 100 -4.31 -13.77 13.11
N GLN A 101 -3.71 -14.39 12.08
CA GLN A 101 -3.74 -15.83 11.83
C GLN A 101 -2.44 -16.52 12.22
#